data_AF-A0AAJ1HEG6-F1
#
_entry.id   AF-A0AAJ1HEG6-F1
#
_cell.length_a   1.000
_cell.length_b   1.000
_cell.length_c   1.000
_cell.angle_alpha   90.00
_cell.angle_beta   90.00
_cell.angle_gamma   90.00
#
_symmetry.space_group_name_H-M   'P 1'
#
loop_
_entity.id
_entity.type
_entity.pdbx_description
1 polymer ?
#
loop_
_entity_poly.entity_id
_entity_poly.type
_entity_poly.pdbx_seq_one_letter_code
_entity_poly.pdbx_strand_id
1 'polypeptide(L)'
;MEEKNRLSLLMYLFIPIVVVIVLDYFNLPSILGFKMSNVNYTLIDTVLNVSVVISLYIITFFLIDKRQIRKDDNAKGTADILMLSAYNQCKELSKKVDTQSLLENYIVPKIDFNKTNLDNPIILNLQNNPFTEHSQILSLAENGAISRGDLMKYFEIMELYKSFISLRITFYDMNHAITDEQKELCNEITNDKNKLDELLDIEASKLSRRIKEV
;
A
#
# COMPACT_ATOMS: atom_id res chain seq x y z
N MET A 1 -22.46 9.25 -2.33
CA MET A 1 -23.22 9.76 -3.50
C MET A 1 -22.77 8.99 -4.73
N GLU A 2 -23.59 8.04 -5.18
CA GLU A 2 -23.32 7.15 -6.33
C GLU A 2 -23.00 7.95 -7.60
N GLU A 3 -22.15 7.38 -8.46
CA GLU A 3 -21.72 7.95 -9.74
C GLU A 3 -22.89 8.47 -10.60
N LYS A 4 -24.05 7.79 -10.51
CA LYS A 4 -25.32 8.14 -11.16
C LYS A 4 -25.90 9.49 -10.73
N ASN A 5 -25.80 9.85 -9.44
CA ASN A 5 -26.27 11.14 -8.94
C ASN A 5 -25.36 12.31 -9.36
N ARG A 6 -24.10 12.02 -9.74
CA ARG A 6 -23.10 13.05 -10.10
C ARG A 6 -23.26 13.51 -11.55
N LEU A 7 -23.50 12.59 -12.48
CA LEU A 7 -23.78 12.90 -13.89
C LEU A 7 -25.10 13.67 -14.05
N SER A 8 -26.09 13.32 -13.21
CA SER A 8 -27.39 13.99 -13.19
C SER A 8 -27.28 15.47 -12.79
N LEU A 9 -26.37 15.83 -11.88
CA LEU A 9 -26.17 17.21 -11.41
C LEU A 9 -25.59 18.12 -12.50
N LEU A 10 -24.62 17.61 -13.28
CA LEU A 10 -24.07 18.33 -14.44
C LEU A 10 -25.12 18.45 -15.56
N MET A 11 -25.97 17.43 -15.74
CA MET A 11 -27.05 17.45 -16.72
C MET A 11 -28.07 18.56 -16.43
N TYR A 12 -28.50 18.73 -15.18
CA TYR A 12 -29.44 19.80 -14.78
C TYR A 12 -28.87 21.20 -14.99
N LEU A 13 -27.55 21.34 -15.03
CA LEU A 13 -26.88 22.62 -15.20
C LEU A 13 -26.66 22.94 -16.68
N PHE A 14 -26.37 21.94 -17.52
CA PHE A 14 -26.19 22.11 -18.96
C PHE A 14 -27.49 22.20 -19.77
N ILE A 15 -28.54 21.46 -19.39
CA ILE A 15 -29.85 21.48 -20.08
C ILE A 15 -30.42 22.90 -20.26
N PRO A 16 -30.52 23.75 -19.22
CA PRO A 16 -31.10 25.08 -19.38
C PRO A 16 -30.26 25.97 -20.31
N ILE A 17 -28.94 25.79 -20.36
CA ILE A 17 -28.05 26.52 -21.28
C ILE A 17 -28.38 26.14 -22.73
N VAL A 18 -28.48 24.85 -23.02
CA VAL A 18 -28.84 24.35 -24.36
C VAL A 18 -30.24 24.82 -24.75
N VAL A 19 -31.21 24.79 -23.83
CA VAL A 19 -32.58 25.26 -24.07
C VAL A 19 -32.59 26.75 -24.41
N VAL A 20 -31.87 27.60 -23.66
CA VAL A 20 -31.77 29.04 -23.95
C VAL A 20 -31.17 29.29 -25.32
N ILE A 21 -30.09 28.59 -25.68
CA ILE A 21 -29.44 28.73 -27.01
C ILE A 21 -30.40 28.33 -28.14
N VAL A 22 -31.14 27.24 -27.98
CA VAL A 22 -32.11 26.77 -29.00
C VAL A 22 -33.28 27.75 -29.13
N LEU A 23 -33.83 28.24 -28.02
CA LEU A 23 -34.93 29.21 -28.02
C LEU A 23 -34.53 30.51 -28.72
N ASP A 24 -33.31 30.98 -28.48
CA ASP A 24 -32.76 32.18 -29.10
C ASP A 24 -32.47 31.97 -30.59
N TYR A 25 -31.80 30.88 -30.97
CA TYR A 25 -31.47 30.56 -32.37
C TYR A 25 -32.70 30.52 -33.29
N PHE A 26 -33.80 29.93 -32.82
CA PHE A 26 -35.05 29.87 -33.58
C PHE A 26 -35.95 31.10 -33.39
N ASN A 27 -35.55 32.10 -32.59
CA ASN A 27 -36.36 33.26 -32.23
C ASN A 27 -37.78 32.88 -31.74
N LEU A 28 -37.90 31.72 -31.10
CA LEU A 28 -39.19 31.15 -30.69
C LEU A 28 -40.02 32.08 -29.80
N PRO A 29 -39.44 32.84 -28.84
CA PRO A 29 -40.22 33.77 -28.02
C PRO A 29 -40.93 34.83 -28.86
N SER A 30 -40.27 35.37 -29.89
CA SER A 30 -40.83 36.36 -30.80
C SER A 30 -41.94 35.76 -31.68
N ILE A 31 -41.76 34.52 -32.15
CA ILE A 31 -42.78 33.78 -32.92
C ILE A 31 -44.02 33.47 -32.05
N LEU A 32 -43.82 33.20 -30.75
CA LEU A 32 -44.88 32.95 -29.77
C LEU A 32 -45.53 34.25 -29.23
N GLY A 33 -45.11 35.42 -29.70
CA GLY A 33 -45.71 36.72 -29.33
C GLY A 33 -45.21 37.29 -27.99
N PHE A 34 -44.13 36.76 -27.42
CA PHE A 34 -43.51 37.35 -26.23
C PHE A 34 -42.79 38.65 -26.57
N LYS A 35 -43.05 39.71 -25.79
CA LYS A 35 -42.32 40.97 -25.89
C LYS A 35 -40.96 40.83 -25.22
N MET A 36 -39.92 40.68 -26.02
CA MET A 36 -38.52 40.57 -25.57
C MET A 36 -38.04 41.77 -24.73
N SER A 37 -38.73 42.92 -24.80
CA SER A 37 -38.44 44.13 -24.00
C SER A 37 -38.55 43.92 -22.48
N ASN A 38 -39.28 42.89 -22.03
CA ASN A 38 -39.50 42.63 -20.61
C ASN A 38 -38.50 41.61 -20.02
N VAL A 39 -37.60 41.06 -20.84
CA VAL A 39 -36.62 40.07 -20.41
C VAL A 39 -35.36 40.79 -19.90
N ASN A 40 -34.95 40.50 -18.67
CA ASN A 40 -33.72 41.04 -18.10
C ASN A 40 -32.52 40.18 -18.53
N TYR A 41 -31.95 40.53 -19.69
CA TYR A 41 -30.78 39.85 -20.24
C TYR A 41 -29.55 39.95 -19.34
N THR A 42 -29.40 41.00 -18.52
CA THR A 42 -28.30 41.14 -17.56
C THR A 42 -28.36 40.09 -16.46
N LEU A 43 -29.56 39.75 -15.97
CA LEU A 43 -29.75 38.67 -15.00
C LEU A 43 -29.43 37.31 -15.63
N ILE A 44 -29.87 37.08 -16.87
CA ILE A 44 -29.58 35.82 -17.59
C ILE A 44 -28.08 35.67 -17.81
N ASP A 45 -27.40 36.71 -18.29
CA ASP A 45 -25.94 36.71 -18.48
C ASP A 45 -25.20 36.44 -17.17
N THR A 46 -25.60 37.10 -16.08
CA THR A 46 -25.01 36.89 -14.75
C THR A 46 -25.20 35.43 -14.29
N VAL A 47 -26.40 34.87 -14.43
CA VAL A 47 -26.71 33.49 -14.02
C VAL A 47 -25.94 32.49 -14.89
N LEU A 48 -25.87 32.69 -16.21
CA LEU A 48 -25.10 31.83 -17.11
C LEU A 48 -23.62 31.84 -16.76
N ASN A 49 -23.03 33.02 -16.54
CA ASN A 49 -21.63 33.15 -16.16
C ASN A 49 -21.32 32.44 -14.83
N VAL A 50 -22.14 32.67 -13.79
CA VAL A 50 -22.00 31.97 -12.50
C VAL A 50 -22.17 30.46 -12.65
N SER A 51 -23.13 30.03 -13.47
CA SER A 51 -23.42 28.63 -13.76
C SER A 51 -22.23 27.91 -14.43
N VAL A 52 -21.59 28.55 -15.41
CA VAL A 52 -20.37 28.04 -16.05
C VAL A 52 -19.23 27.90 -15.04
N VAL A 53 -19.01 28.91 -14.18
CA VAL A 53 -17.98 28.88 -13.13
C VAL A 53 -18.21 27.71 -12.16
N ILE A 54 -19.45 27.54 -11.68
CA ILE A 54 -19.82 26.43 -10.78
C ILE A 54 -19.58 25.07 -11.46
N SER A 55 -19.94 24.95 -12.75
CA SER A 55 -19.71 23.71 -13.51
C SER A 55 -18.24 23.34 -13.60
N LEU A 56 -17.40 24.32 -13.97
CA LEU A 56 -15.96 24.13 -14.07
C LEU A 56 -15.37 23.69 -12.73
N TYR A 57 -15.83 24.30 -11.63
CA TYR A 57 -15.42 23.91 -10.29
C TYR A 57 -15.79 22.47 -9.96
N ILE A 58 -17.04 22.07 -10.22
CA ILE A 58 -17.53 20.71 -9.98
C ILE A 58 -16.75 19.67 -10.82
N ILE A 59 -16.56 19.93 -12.11
CA ILE A 59 -15.80 19.04 -13.01
C ILE A 59 -14.35 18.90 -12.53
N THR A 60 -13.72 20.01 -12.18
CA THR A 60 -12.33 20.03 -11.71
C THR A 60 -12.19 19.25 -10.41
N PHE A 61 -13.09 19.47 -9.45
CA PHE A 61 -13.13 18.72 -8.21
C PHE A 61 -13.23 17.21 -8.45
N PHE A 62 -14.12 16.77 -9.36
CA PHE A 62 -14.25 15.34 -9.68
C PHE A 62 -13.02 14.75 -10.36
N LEU A 63 -12.38 15.51 -11.25
CA LEU A 63 -11.17 15.06 -11.92
C LEU A 63 -10.03 14.89 -10.91
N ILE A 64 -9.90 15.84 -9.98
CA ILE A 64 -8.93 15.78 -8.88
C ILE A 64 -9.24 14.59 -7.97
N ASP A 65 -10.49 14.41 -7.54
CA ASP A 65 -10.92 13.31 -6.66
C ASP A 65 -10.63 11.94 -7.30
N LYS A 66 -11.01 11.74 -8.57
CA LYS A 66 -10.72 10.50 -9.29
C LYS A 66 -9.22 10.25 -9.45
N ARG A 67 -8.42 11.30 -9.66
CA ARG A 67 -6.96 11.18 -9.73
C ARG A 67 -6.37 10.82 -8.37
N GLN A 68 -6.90 11.40 -7.29
CA GLN A 68 -6.46 11.15 -5.93
C GLN A 68 -6.76 9.70 -5.53
N ILE A 69 -7.98 9.21 -5.74
CA ILE A 69 -8.37 7.81 -5.48
C ILE A 69 -7.43 6.83 -6.17
N ARG A 70 -7.19 7.01 -7.49
CA ARG A 70 -6.25 6.15 -8.23
C ARG A 70 -4.82 6.20 -7.69
N LYS A 71 -4.36 7.38 -7.27
CA LYS A 71 -3.03 7.54 -6.67
C LYS A 71 -2.95 6.77 -5.36
N ASP A 72 -3.98 6.87 -4.53
CA ASP A 72 -4.04 6.20 -3.23
C ASP A 72 -4.13 4.67 -3.39
N ASP A 73 -4.91 4.18 -4.36
CA ASP A 73 -5.00 2.74 -4.69
C ASP A 73 -3.66 2.20 -5.21
N ASN A 74 -2.99 2.93 -6.10
CA ASN A 74 -1.66 2.56 -6.59
C ASN A 74 -0.61 2.55 -5.46
N ALA A 75 -0.68 3.50 -4.52
CA ALA A 75 0.21 3.55 -3.38
C ALA A 75 0.00 2.34 -2.45
N LYS A 76 -1.25 1.97 -2.18
CA LYS A 76 -1.60 0.75 -1.41
C LYS A 76 -1.10 -0.51 -2.11
N GLY A 77 -1.34 -0.65 -3.41
CA GLY A 77 -0.87 -1.80 -4.19
C GLY A 77 0.66 -1.90 -4.20
N THR A 78 1.36 -0.76 -4.32
CA THR A 78 2.82 -0.72 -4.25
C THR A 78 3.32 -1.17 -2.87
N ALA A 79 2.71 -0.69 -1.80
CA ALA A 79 3.06 -1.12 -0.44
C ALA A 79 2.85 -2.62 -0.25
N ASP A 80 1.73 -3.16 -0.71
CA ASP A 80 1.43 -4.58 -0.60
C ASP A 80 2.45 -5.45 -1.35
N ILE A 81 2.88 -5.03 -2.55
CA ILE A 81 3.92 -5.72 -3.33
C ILE A 81 5.27 -5.70 -2.61
N LEU A 82 5.67 -4.56 -2.07
CA LEU A 82 6.95 -4.41 -1.37
C LEU A 82 6.99 -5.27 -0.10
N MET A 83 5.91 -5.24 0.70
CA MET A 83 5.79 -6.07 1.91
C MET A 83 5.77 -7.56 1.56
N LEU A 84 5.04 -7.96 0.53
CA LEU A 84 4.99 -9.36 0.08
C LEU A 84 6.36 -9.85 -0.39
N SER A 85 7.10 -9.01 -1.13
CA SER A 85 8.47 -9.33 -1.54
C SER A 85 9.38 -9.53 -0.33
N ALA A 86 9.31 -8.65 0.67
CA ALA A 86 10.07 -8.80 1.91
C ALA A 86 9.76 -10.12 2.63
N TYR A 87 8.47 -10.48 2.75
CA TYR A 87 8.06 -11.72 3.41
C TYR A 87 8.50 -12.98 2.66
N ASN A 88 8.42 -12.97 1.33
CA ASN A 88 8.92 -14.09 0.52
C ASN A 88 10.44 -14.25 0.67
N GLN A 89 11.19 -13.15 0.69
CA GLN A 89 12.64 -13.18 0.95
C GLN A 89 12.95 -13.70 2.36
N CYS A 90 12.16 -13.32 3.36
CA CYS A 90 12.27 -13.88 4.72
C CYS A 90 12.13 -15.41 4.71
N LYS A 91 11.09 -15.94 4.04
CA LYS A 91 10.85 -17.39 3.94
C LYS A 91 12.00 -18.13 3.25
N GLU A 92 12.46 -17.61 2.11
CA GLU A 92 13.53 -18.24 1.36
C GLU A 92 14.85 -18.26 2.14
N LEU A 93 15.19 -17.14 2.77
CA LEU A 93 16.47 -17.01 3.44
C LEU A 93 16.47 -17.70 4.81
N SER A 94 15.36 -17.64 5.56
CA SER A 94 15.22 -18.38 6.82
C SER A 94 15.34 -19.89 6.56
N LYS A 95 14.73 -20.41 5.50
CA LYS A 95 14.86 -21.82 5.10
C LYS A 95 16.30 -22.23 4.80
N LYS A 96 17.07 -21.37 4.12
CA LYS A 96 18.50 -21.64 3.84
C LYS A 96 19.31 -21.70 5.12
N VAL A 97 19.08 -20.77 6.05
CA VAL A 97 19.78 -20.69 7.34
C VAL A 97 19.38 -21.84 8.26
N ASP A 98 18.12 -22.28 8.18
CA ASP A 98 17.61 -23.37 9.01
C ASP A 98 18.09 -24.75 8.55
N THR A 99 18.43 -24.89 7.27
CA THR A 99 18.98 -26.12 6.70
C THR A 99 20.40 -26.36 7.22
N GLN A 100 20.58 -27.34 8.12
CA GLN A 100 21.86 -27.62 8.80
C GLN A 100 23.06 -27.72 7.86
N SER A 101 22.92 -28.48 6.77
CA SER A 101 24.01 -28.68 5.81
C SER A 101 24.39 -27.41 5.07
N LEU A 102 23.45 -26.48 4.85
CA LEU A 102 23.76 -25.19 4.23
C LEU A 102 24.41 -24.23 5.23
N LEU A 103 23.90 -24.22 6.46
CA LEU A 103 24.42 -23.40 7.55
C LEU A 103 25.88 -23.74 7.84
N GLU A 104 26.19 -25.01 8.14
CA GLU A 104 27.53 -25.44 8.55
C GLU A 104 28.55 -25.36 7.42
N ASN A 105 28.17 -25.68 6.18
CA ASN A 105 29.13 -25.77 5.08
C ASN A 105 29.36 -24.43 4.36
N TYR A 106 28.39 -23.51 4.37
CA TYR A 106 28.47 -22.31 3.52
C TYR A 106 28.33 -20.99 4.28
N ILE A 107 27.65 -20.95 5.43
CA ILE A 107 27.41 -19.72 6.19
C ILE A 107 28.43 -19.61 7.32
N VAL A 108 28.40 -20.54 8.28
CA VAL A 108 29.25 -20.58 9.48
C VAL A 108 30.73 -20.41 9.18
N PRO A 109 31.33 -21.02 8.14
CA PRO A 109 32.76 -20.87 7.85
C PRO A 109 33.16 -19.45 7.44
N LYS A 110 32.19 -18.61 7.07
CA LYS A 110 32.41 -17.20 6.69
C LYS A 110 32.16 -16.25 7.87
N ILE A 111 31.60 -16.74 8.97
CA ILE A 111 31.29 -15.95 10.17
C ILE A 111 32.53 -15.89 11.06
N ASP A 112 32.96 -14.67 11.39
CA ASP A 112 33.93 -14.45 12.46
C ASP A 112 33.18 -14.31 13.79
N PHE A 113 33.20 -15.37 14.60
CA PHE A 113 32.52 -15.43 15.90
C PHE A 113 33.24 -14.62 17.00
N ASN A 114 34.43 -14.07 16.73
CA ASN A 114 35.11 -13.17 17.68
C ASN A 114 34.65 -11.71 17.55
N LYS A 115 33.79 -11.42 16.57
CA LYS A 115 33.24 -10.09 16.30
C LYS A 115 31.79 -10.00 16.74
N THR A 116 31.36 -8.80 17.13
CA THR A 116 29.95 -8.55 17.39
C THR A 116 29.14 -8.71 16.10
N ASN A 117 27.83 -8.93 16.21
CA ASN A 117 26.94 -9.01 15.04
C ASN A 117 27.01 -7.74 14.17
N LEU A 118 27.28 -6.57 14.75
CA LEU A 118 27.42 -5.30 14.03
C LEU A 118 28.69 -5.25 13.17
N ASP A 119 29.75 -5.93 13.62
CA ASP A 119 31.04 -6.00 12.92
C ASP A 119 31.14 -7.20 11.97
N ASN A 120 30.07 -8.00 11.87
CA ASN A 120 29.98 -9.13 10.97
C ASN A 120 29.06 -8.80 9.78
N PRO A 121 29.63 -8.38 8.64
CA PRO A 121 28.83 -7.92 7.49
C PRO A 121 27.95 -9.04 6.92
N ILE A 122 28.30 -10.31 7.14
CA ILE A 122 27.53 -11.43 6.61
C ILE A 122 26.23 -11.62 7.40
N ILE A 123 26.31 -11.62 8.74
CA ILE A 123 25.12 -11.70 9.60
C ILE A 123 24.21 -10.50 9.32
N LEU A 124 24.78 -9.30 9.26
CA LEU A 124 24.03 -8.08 9.00
C LEU A 124 23.32 -8.11 7.63
N ASN A 125 23.99 -8.59 6.59
CA ASN A 125 23.39 -8.76 5.27
C ASN A 125 22.27 -9.80 5.28
N LEU A 126 22.46 -10.94 5.95
CA LEU A 126 21.42 -11.97 6.06
C LEU A 126 20.17 -11.42 6.79
N GLN A 127 20.36 -10.64 7.84
CA GLN A 127 19.28 -10.01 8.59
C GLN A 127 18.52 -8.92 7.81
N ASN A 128 19.23 -8.12 7.01
CA ASN A 128 18.65 -6.92 6.39
C ASN A 128 18.24 -7.10 4.93
N ASN A 129 18.75 -8.10 4.21
CA ASN A 129 18.44 -8.32 2.80
C ASN A 129 16.92 -8.34 2.50
N PRO A 130 16.07 -9.05 3.27
CA PRO A 130 14.63 -9.02 3.02
C PRO A 130 13.98 -7.64 3.17
N PHE A 131 14.64 -6.71 3.86
CA PHE A 131 14.12 -5.39 4.21
C PHE A 131 14.85 -4.25 3.48
N THR A 132 15.43 -4.53 2.30
CA THR A 132 16.12 -3.50 1.50
C THR A 132 15.22 -2.29 1.19
N GLU A 133 13.92 -2.53 0.98
CA GLU A 133 12.92 -1.50 0.66
C GLU A 133 12.22 -0.91 1.90
N HIS A 134 12.80 -1.08 3.08
CA HIS A 134 12.20 -0.64 4.36
C HIS A 134 11.85 0.86 4.35
N SER A 135 12.73 1.71 3.83
CA SER A 135 12.52 3.16 3.81
C SER A 135 11.32 3.58 2.96
N GLN A 136 11.10 2.87 1.85
CA GLN A 136 10.00 3.08 0.92
C GLN A 136 8.68 2.63 1.56
N ILE A 137 8.70 1.50 2.27
CA ILE A 137 7.55 1.01 3.05
C ILE A 137 7.15 2.02 4.13
N LEU A 138 8.11 2.58 4.87
CA LEU A 138 7.82 3.62 5.87
C LEU A 138 7.24 4.88 5.24
N SER A 139 7.83 5.36 4.14
CA SER A 139 7.30 6.52 3.39
C SER A 139 5.86 6.26 2.90
N LEU A 140 5.54 5.06 2.44
CA LEU A 140 4.17 4.69 2.04
C LEU A 140 3.22 4.64 3.25
N ALA A 141 3.69 4.14 4.39
CA ALA A 141 2.92 4.14 5.63
C ALA A 141 2.61 5.55 6.14
N GLU A 142 3.59 6.46 6.12
CA GLU A 142 3.42 7.87 6.50
C GLU A 142 2.36 8.56 5.64
N ASN A 143 2.28 8.20 4.36
CA ASN A 143 1.28 8.71 3.42
C ASN A 143 -0.09 7.99 3.52
N GLY A 144 -0.27 7.10 4.49
CA GLY A 144 -1.55 6.40 4.74
C GLY A 144 -1.83 5.22 3.80
N ALA A 145 -0.85 4.78 3.01
CA ALA A 145 -1.02 3.62 2.13
C ALA A 145 -1.00 2.28 2.89
N ILE A 146 -0.49 2.27 4.13
CA ILE A 146 -0.41 1.08 4.98
C ILE A 146 -1.23 1.32 6.25
N SER A 147 -2.09 0.36 6.61
CA SER A 147 -2.82 0.46 7.87
C SER A 147 -1.88 0.28 9.07
N ARG A 148 -2.23 0.87 10.22
CA ARG A 148 -1.43 0.71 11.45
C ARG A 148 -1.23 -0.75 11.85
N GLY A 149 -2.27 -1.57 11.71
CA GLY A 149 -2.20 -3.01 12.01
C GLY A 149 -1.22 -3.76 11.09
N ASP A 150 -1.26 -3.47 9.79
CA ASP A 150 -0.34 -4.09 8.82
C ASP A 150 1.10 -3.64 9.06
N LEU A 151 1.32 -2.36 9.41
CA LEU A 151 2.63 -1.84 9.76
C LEU A 151 3.19 -2.48 11.04
N MET A 152 2.35 -2.65 12.07
CA MET A 152 2.76 -3.34 13.30
C MET A 152 3.17 -4.79 13.02
N LYS A 153 2.43 -5.50 12.15
CA LYS A 153 2.76 -6.87 11.75
C LYS A 153 4.06 -6.94 10.95
N TYR A 154 4.30 -5.97 10.08
CA TYR A 154 5.57 -5.84 9.38
C TYR A 154 6.77 -5.71 10.32
N PHE A 155 6.66 -4.84 11.35
CA PHE A 155 7.72 -4.73 12.36
C PHE A 155 7.87 -6.00 13.20
N GLU A 156 6.77 -6.64 13.60
CA GLU A 156 6.81 -7.90 14.35
C GLU A 156 7.55 -9.00 13.56
N ILE A 157 7.23 -9.15 12.27
CA ILE A 157 7.91 -10.11 11.38
C ILE A 157 9.39 -9.75 11.23
N MET A 158 9.72 -8.47 11.08
CA MET A 158 11.10 -8.02 10.94
C MET A 158 11.95 -8.36 12.17
N GLU A 159 11.45 -8.09 13.38
CA GLU A 159 12.14 -8.39 14.63
C GLU A 159 12.30 -9.90 14.83
N LEU A 160 11.22 -10.68 14.66
CA LEU A 160 11.27 -12.14 14.79
C LEU A 160 12.25 -12.76 13.79
N TYR A 161 12.23 -12.30 12.54
CA TYR A 161 13.16 -12.76 11.51
C TYR A 161 14.62 -12.47 11.88
N LYS A 162 14.93 -11.23 12.27
CA LYS A 162 16.30 -10.84 12.61
C LYS A 162 16.81 -11.62 13.83
N SER A 163 15.96 -11.80 14.84
CA SER A 163 16.25 -12.61 16.02
C SER A 163 16.55 -14.06 15.63
N PHE A 164 15.66 -14.69 14.85
CA PHE A 164 15.85 -16.07 14.39
C PHE A 164 17.17 -16.25 13.64
N ILE A 165 17.50 -15.37 12.68
CA ILE A 165 18.76 -15.45 11.93
C ILE A 165 19.97 -15.36 12.87
N SER A 166 19.96 -14.43 13.82
CA SER A 166 21.04 -14.28 14.80
C SER A 166 21.21 -15.54 15.65
N LEU A 167 20.13 -16.03 16.25
CA LEU A 167 20.17 -17.17 17.15
C LEU A 167 20.56 -18.44 16.40
N ARG A 168 19.99 -18.67 15.21
CA ARG A 168 20.27 -19.87 14.42
C ARG A 168 21.73 -19.95 13.95
N ILE A 169 22.34 -18.81 13.62
CA ILE A 169 23.76 -18.75 13.25
C ILE A 169 24.67 -18.88 14.48
N THR A 170 24.32 -18.22 15.59
CA THR A 170 25.11 -18.25 16.82
C THR A 170 25.16 -19.66 17.40
N PHE A 171 24.00 -20.31 17.47
CA PHE A 171 23.83 -21.68 17.96
C PHE A 171 23.69 -22.65 16.79
N TYR A 172 24.62 -22.58 15.83
CA TYR A 172 24.55 -23.43 14.63
C TYR A 172 24.63 -24.92 14.94
N ASP A 173 25.30 -25.28 16.03
CA ASP A 173 25.53 -26.63 16.54
C ASP A 173 24.40 -27.15 17.45
N MET A 174 23.30 -26.39 17.58
CA MET A 174 22.15 -26.69 18.45
C MET A 174 21.57 -28.11 18.32
N ASN A 175 21.76 -28.78 17.18
CA ASN A 175 21.34 -30.17 16.95
C ASN A 175 22.12 -31.19 17.81
N HIS A 176 23.21 -30.78 18.44
CA HIS A 176 24.03 -31.58 19.34
C HIS A 176 23.78 -31.25 20.82
N ALA A 177 22.65 -30.59 21.16
CA ALA A 177 22.31 -30.23 22.53
C ALA A 177 22.30 -31.44 23.48
N ILE A 178 23.08 -31.36 24.57
CA ILE A 178 23.25 -32.45 25.55
C ILE A 178 22.55 -32.09 26.87
N THR A 179 22.80 -30.87 27.35
CA THR A 179 22.25 -30.38 28.63
C THR A 179 20.79 -29.95 28.50
N ASP A 180 20.07 -29.93 29.61
CA ASP A 180 18.66 -29.53 29.60
C ASP A 180 18.49 -28.04 29.25
N GLU A 181 19.43 -27.19 29.68
CA GLU A 181 19.49 -25.76 29.32
C GLU A 181 19.68 -25.55 27.81
N GLN A 182 20.55 -26.35 27.18
CA GLN A 182 20.72 -26.32 25.72
C GLN A 182 19.45 -26.75 24.98
N LYS A 183 18.76 -27.80 25.47
CA LYS A 183 17.50 -28.26 24.88
C LYS A 183 16.39 -27.21 25.01
N GLU A 184 16.33 -26.52 26.14
CA GLU A 184 15.37 -25.44 26.38
C GLU A 184 15.57 -24.29 25.38
N LEU A 185 16.82 -23.83 25.21
CA LEU A 185 17.16 -22.83 24.21
C LEU A 185 16.85 -23.30 22.78
N CYS A 186 17.13 -24.56 22.44
CA CYS A 186 16.77 -25.13 21.14
C CYS A 186 15.26 -25.07 20.90
N ASN A 187 14.46 -25.39 21.92
CA ASN A 187 13.00 -25.34 21.84
C ASN A 187 12.51 -23.90 21.65
N GLU A 188 13.10 -22.93 22.34
CA GLU A 188 12.78 -21.50 22.18
C GLU A 188 13.02 -21.03 20.74
N ILE A 189 14.22 -21.30 20.19
CA ILE A 189 14.56 -20.94 18.80
C ILE A 189 13.60 -21.61 17.80
N THR A 190 13.24 -22.87 18.06
CA THR A 190 12.31 -23.62 17.20
C THR A 190 10.89 -23.03 17.28
N ASN A 191 10.43 -22.65 18.47
CA ASN A 191 9.13 -22.03 18.66
C ASN A 191 9.06 -20.66 17.98
N ASP A 192 10.10 -19.84 18.11
CA ASP A 192 10.19 -18.54 17.43
C ASP A 192 10.18 -18.70 15.90
N LYS A 193 10.88 -19.71 15.38
CA LYS A 193 10.85 -20.05 13.95
C LYS A 193 9.45 -20.45 13.49
N ASN A 194 8.76 -21.32 14.24
CA ASN A 194 7.40 -21.74 13.90
C ASN A 194 6.43 -20.56 13.90
N LYS A 195 6.53 -19.67 14.91
CA LYS A 195 5.75 -18.43 14.99
C LYS A 195 6.02 -17.51 13.79
N LEU A 196 7.29 -17.35 13.42
CA LEU A 196 7.69 -16.57 12.26
C LEU A 196 7.07 -17.14 10.96
N ASP A 197 7.17 -18.45 10.75
CA ASP A 197 6.62 -19.11 9.56
C ASP A 197 5.09 -18.94 9.47
N GLU A 198 4.38 -19.14 10.58
CA GLU A 198 2.93 -18.95 10.66
C GLU A 198 2.53 -17.51 10.29
N LEU A 199 3.20 -16.51 10.88
CA LEU A 199 2.95 -15.10 10.58
C LEU A 199 3.25 -14.77 9.10
N LEU A 200 4.36 -15.27 8.58
CA LEU A 200 4.74 -15.08 7.18
C LEU A 200 3.75 -15.74 6.22
N ASP A 201 3.19 -16.90 6.56
CA ASP A 201 2.16 -17.57 5.76
C ASP A 201 0.83 -16.81 5.76
N ILE A 202 0.37 -16.37 6.93
CA ILE A 202 -0.88 -15.61 7.08
C ILE A 202 -0.78 -14.28 6.33
N GLU A 203 0.26 -13.48 6.61
CA GLU A 203 0.36 -12.13 6.06
C GLU A 203 0.70 -12.15 4.56
N ALA A 204 1.55 -13.06 4.08
CA ALA A 204 1.82 -13.18 2.64
C ALA A 204 0.57 -13.63 1.85
N SER A 205 -0.25 -14.53 2.41
CA SER A 205 -1.50 -14.96 1.78
C SER A 205 -2.51 -13.82 1.71
N LYS A 206 -2.64 -13.06 2.79
CA LYS A 206 -3.48 -11.86 2.86
C LYS A 206 -3.07 -10.82 1.83
N LEU A 207 -1.78 -10.50 1.73
CA LEU A 207 -1.24 -9.56 0.72
C LEU A 207 -1.46 -10.07 -0.71
N SER A 208 -1.17 -11.34 -0.96
CA SER A 208 -1.37 -11.96 -2.28
C SER A 208 -2.83 -11.91 -2.73
N ARG A 209 -3.78 -12.00 -1.80
CA ARG A 209 -5.21 -11.84 -2.10
C ARG A 209 -5.53 -10.39 -2.48
N ARG A 210 -5.07 -9.41 -1.68
CA ARG A 210 -5.28 -7.98 -1.98
C ARG A 210 -4.74 -7.57 -3.35
N ILE A 211 -3.55 -8.06 -3.72
CA ILE A 211 -2.93 -7.76 -5.01
C ILE A 211 -3.74 -8.32 -6.19
N LYS A 212 -4.40 -9.48 -6.03
CA LYS A 212 -5.21 -10.10 -7.10
C LYS A 212 -6.59 -9.47 -7.27
N GLU A 213 -7.06 -8.74 -6.27
CA GLU A 213 -8.36 -8.06 -6.27
C GLU A 213 -8.31 -6.67 -6.96
N VAL A 214 -7.11 -6.22 -7.34
CA VAL A 214 -6.83 -4.97 -8.07
C VAL A 214 -6.75 -5.24 -9.57
#